data_AF-A0A6A1V5H6-F1
#
_entry.id   AF-A0A6A1V5H6-F1
#
_cell.length_a   1.000
_cell.length_b   1.000
_cell.length_c   1.000
_cell.angle_alpha   90.00
_cell.angle_beta   90.00
_cell.angle_gamma   90.00
#
_symmetry.space_group_name_H-M   'P 1'
#
loop_
_entity.id
_entity.type
_entity.pdbx_description
1 polymer ?
#
loop_
_entity_poly.entity_id
_entity_poly.type
_entity_poly.pdbx_seq_one_letter_code
_entity_poly.pdbx_strand_id
1 'polypeptide(L)'
;MMRSAPKYLVPVALLALACTLVSAYDPSPLQDFCVAINSSTSAASFYTVPSSFLHHMFPITGNIMEVFDSPISDGYKLFILPAVFVNGKFCKDPKVVTANDFFFPGLQIPETPANRLGSNVTLVNVDKLPGLNTLGISLARIDFAPYGLNPPHTHPRGTEIIVVAEGTLYVGFVTSNTDNKLFTKVLNKGDVFVFPIGLIHFQFNVGKTNAVAFAGLSSQNPGVITIANAVFGSNPPINPDVLTKAFQVDKNVVNYLQKQFY
;
A
#
# COMPACT_ATOMS: atom_id res chain seq x y z
N MET A 1 -12.28 39.71 38.11
CA MET A 1 -11.12 38.88 37.73
C MET A 1 -11.41 38.21 36.40
N MET A 2 -10.89 38.72 35.28
CA MET A 2 -10.90 37.99 34.00
C MET A 2 -9.88 36.86 34.12
N ARG A 3 -10.33 35.60 34.10
CA ARG A 3 -9.43 34.45 34.01
C ARG A 3 -8.82 34.45 32.61
N SER A 4 -7.48 34.49 32.55
CA SER A 4 -6.74 34.41 31.29
C SER A 4 -7.11 33.12 30.56
N ALA A 5 -7.45 33.22 29.27
CA ALA A 5 -7.75 32.05 28.46
C ALA A 5 -6.48 31.16 28.37
N PRO A 6 -6.60 29.83 28.52
CA PRO A 6 -5.48 28.91 28.33
C PRO A 6 -4.78 29.18 26.99
N LYS A 7 -3.45 29.40 27.03
CA LYS A 7 -2.62 29.74 25.86
C LYS A 7 -2.65 28.70 24.74
N TYR A 8 -3.19 27.51 25.00
CA TYR A 8 -3.33 26.40 24.05
C TYR A 8 -4.61 26.48 23.20
N LEU A 9 -5.61 27.29 23.58
CA LEU A 9 -6.89 27.35 22.85
C LEU A 9 -6.75 27.90 21.43
N VAL A 10 -5.89 28.91 21.24
CA VAL A 10 -5.64 29.52 19.93
C VAL A 10 -4.96 28.54 18.96
N PRO A 11 -3.85 27.85 19.31
CA PRO A 11 -3.25 26.85 18.43
C PRO A 11 -4.16 25.62 18.20
N VAL A 12 -4.97 25.21 19.18
CA VAL A 12 -5.95 24.12 19.00
C VAL A 12 -7.06 24.52 18.01
N ALA A 13 -7.55 25.76 18.07
CA ALA A 13 -8.55 26.26 17.13
C ALA A 13 -8.00 26.37 15.70
N LEU A 14 -6.73 26.78 15.54
CA LEU A 14 -6.05 26.82 14.24
C LEU A 14 -5.81 25.40 13.68
N LEU A 15 -5.42 24.45 14.52
CA LEU A 15 -5.27 23.04 14.14
C LEU A 15 -6.60 22.43 13.69
N ALA A 16 -7.69 22.72 14.42
CA ALA A 16 -9.02 22.22 14.08
C ALA A 16 -9.54 22.75 12.73
N LEU A 17 -9.22 24.01 12.38
CA LEU A 17 -9.62 24.60 11.10
C LEU A 17 -8.90 23.94 9.91
N ALA A 18 -7.65 23.49 10.10
CA ALA A 18 -6.83 22.87 9.06
C ALA A 18 -7.24 21.41 8.71
N CYS A 19 -7.99 20.72 9.58
CA CYS A 19 -8.34 19.31 9.38
C CYS A 19 -9.54 19.08 8.44
N THR A 20 -10.19 20.12 7.92
CA THR A 20 -11.53 20.01 7.31
C THR A 20 -11.57 19.60 5.82
N LEU A 21 -10.43 19.40 5.15
CA LEU A 21 -10.40 19.17 3.69
C LEU A 21 -9.56 17.98 3.22
N VAL A 22 -9.13 17.09 4.13
CA VAL A 22 -8.30 15.93 3.74
C VAL A 22 -9.15 14.69 3.59
N SER A 23 -9.40 14.29 2.34
CA SER A 23 -9.95 12.97 2.00
C SER A 23 -8.80 12.10 1.51
N ALA A 24 -8.59 10.95 2.17
CA ALA A 24 -7.50 10.02 1.87
C ALA A 24 -8.03 8.83 1.04
N TYR A 25 -8.37 9.09 -0.21
CA TYR A 25 -8.64 8.08 -1.24
C TYR A 25 -7.73 8.30 -2.44
N ASP A 26 -7.66 7.33 -3.34
CA ASP A 26 -6.98 7.52 -4.62
C ASP A 26 -7.61 8.71 -5.38
N PRO A 27 -6.81 9.67 -5.88
CA PRO A 27 -7.32 10.79 -6.67
C PRO A 27 -7.97 10.31 -7.97
N SER A 28 -9.02 10.99 -8.42
CA SER A 28 -9.62 10.72 -9.73
C SER A 28 -8.61 10.98 -10.86
N PRO A 29 -8.63 10.16 -11.94
CA PRO A 29 -7.75 10.38 -13.08
C PRO A 29 -8.10 11.69 -13.80
N LEU A 30 -7.09 12.37 -14.35
CA LEU A 30 -7.25 13.62 -15.11
C LEU A 30 -7.15 13.41 -16.64
N GLN A 31 -6.92 12.16 -17.06
CA GLN A 31 -6.80 11.71 -18.44
C GLN A 31 -7.15 10.22 -18.52
N ASP A 32 -7.35 9.69 -19.73
CA ASP A 32 -7.78 8.31 -19.94
C ASP A 32 -6.86 7.25 -19.31
N PHE A 33 -5.54 7.46 -19.38
CA PHE A 33 -4.55 6.58 -18.76
C PHE A 33 -3.25 7.31 -18.39
N CYS A 34 -2.54 6.79 -17.39
CA CYS A 34 -1.21 7.23 -16.98
C CYS A 34 -0.41 6.00 -16.53
N VAL A 35 0.18 5.25 -17.46
CA VAL A 35 0.93 4.02 -17.14
C VAL A 35 2.12 4.36 -16.24
N ALA A 36 2.21 3.71 -15.08
CA ALA A 36 3.28 3.96 -14.12
C ALA A 36 4.68 3.63 -14.67
N ILE A 37 5.66 4.47 -14.31
CA ILE A 37 7.08 4.18 -14.47
C ILE A 37 7.59 3.55 -13.17
N ASN A 38 8.13 2.33 -13.26
CA ASN A 38 8.62 1.58 -12.10
C ASN A 38 10.05 1.95 -11.65
N SER A 39 10.75 2.80 -12.41
CA SER A 39 12.12 3.21 -12.11
C SER A 39 12.20 4.63 -11.56
N SER A 40 12.84 4.78 -10.41
CA SER A 40 13.26 6.06 -9.85
C SER A 40 14.36 6.74 -10.67
N THR A 41 15.08 6.01 -11.53
CA THR A 41 16.11 6.57 -12.43
C THR A 41 15.54 7.03 -13.77
N SER A 42 14.36 6.54 -14.18
CA SER A 42 13.73 6.98 -15.45
C SER A 42 13.06 8.35 -15.35
N ALA A 43 12.87 8.88 -14.14
CA ALA A 43 12.46 10.26 -13.93
C ALA A 43 13.65 11.25 -13.89
N ALA A 44 14.90 10.75 -13.91
CA ALA A 44 16.05 11.59 -14.17
C ALA A 44 16.04 11.95 -15.66
N SER A 45 15.54 13.14 -15.97
CA SER A 45 15.63 13.67 -17.33
C SER A 45 17.08 14.10 -17.56
N PHE A 46 17.74 13.46 -18.52
CA PHE A 46 19.07 13.83 -18.96
C PHE A 46 18.95 14.96 -19.97
N TYR A 47 19.40 16.16 -19.58
CA TYR A 47 19.52 17.27 -20.50
C TYR A 47 21.00 17.49 -20.82
N THR A 48 21.32 17.59 -22.11
CA THR A 48 22.59 18.12 -22.58
C THR A 48 22.39 19.57 -22.97
N VAL A 49 23.22 20.45 -22.41
CA VAL A 49 23.10 21.90 -22.62
C VAL A 49 24.51 22.45 -22.87
N PRO A 50 24.70 23.38 -23.82
CA PRO A 50 26.01 23.95 -24.08
C PRO A 50 26.54 24.65 -22.82
N SER A 51 27.84 24.49 -22.55
CA SER A 51 28.48 25.07 -21.36
C SER A 51 28.33 26.60 -21.27
N SER A 52 28.10 27.29 -22.39
CA SER A 52 27.82 28.73 -22.42
C SER A 52 26.50 29.13 -21.76
N PHE A 53 25.53 28.22 -21.64
CA PHE A 53 24.21 28.50 -21.04
C PHE A 53 24.14 28.21 -19.53
N LEU A 54 25.21 27.66 -18.93
CA LEU A 54 25.27 27.29 -17.51
C LEU A 54 24.90 28.43 -16.56
N HIS A 55 25.38 29.64 -16.83
CA HIS A 55 25.12 30.80 -15.95
C HIS A 55 23.64 31.20 -15.89
N HIS A 56 22.82 30.79 -16.85
CA HIS A 56 21.38 31.10 -16.91
C HIS A 56 20.48 30.04 -16.25
N MET A 57 20.97 28.81 -16.05
CA MET A 57 20.19 27.71 -15.46
C MET A 57 20.29 27.63 -13.93
N PHE A 58 21.46 27.94 -13.36
CA PHE A 58 21.69 27.93 -11.91
C PHE A 58 20.68 28.71 -11.05
N PRO A 59 20.16 29.89 -11.47
CA PRO A 59 19.20 30.64 -10.67
C PRO A 59 17.79 30.02 -10.63
N ILE A 60 17.46 29.11 -11.55
CA ILE A 60 16.10 28.56 -11.72
C ILE A 60 15.95 27.23 -10.97
N THR A 61 17.02 26.44 -10.91
CA THR A 61 17.00 25.11 -10.27
C THR A 61 17.57 25.12 -8.85
N GLY A 62 18.43 26.06 -8.46
CA GLY A 62 19.16 25.93 -7.18
C GLY A 62 20.09 24.70 -7.15
N ASN A 63 20.56 24.32 -5.96
CA ASN A 63 21.54 23.22 -5.72
C ASN A 63 21.00 21.80 -5.92
N ILE A 64 19.80 21.62 -6.47
CA ILE A 64 19.19 20.28 -6.62
C ILE A 64 19.76 19.52 -7.82
N MET A 65 20.40 20.17 -8.79
CA MET A 65 20.78 19.53 -10.05
C MET A 65 22.27 19.13 -10.03
N GLU A 66 22.56 17.84 -10.24
CA GLU A 66 23.94 17.37 -10.39
C GLU A 66 24.41 17.59 -11.83
N VAL A 67 25.62 18.12 -11.99
CA VAL A 67 26.17 18.52 -13.29
C VAL A 67 27.45 17.74 -13.55
N PHE A 68 27.47 16.97 -14.63
CA PHE A 68 28.62 16.19 -15.08
C PHE A 68 29.09 16.67 -16.47
N ASP A 69 30.36 16.48 -16.79
CA ASP A 69 30.82 16.67 -18.17
C ASP A 69 30.25 15.56 -19.07
N SER A 70 29.74 15.94 -20.24
CA SER A 70 29.13 14.98 -21.17
C SER A 70 30.19 14.02 -21.73
N PRO A 71 30.01 12.69 -21.62
CA PRO A 71 30.95 11.73 -22.19
C PRO A 71 30.85 11.61 -23.72
N ILE A 72 29.89 12.31 -24.35
CA ILE A 72 29.53 12.15 -25.77
C ILE A 72 29.88 13.41 -26.59
N SER A 73 30.05 14.58 -25.96
CA SER A 73 30.34 15.82 -26.70
C SER A 73 31.05 16.86 -25.84
N ASP A 74 32.24 17.27 -26.29
CA ASP A 74 33.02 18.37 -25.70
C ASP A 74 32.22 19.69 -25.75
N GLY A 75 32.22 20.42 -24.63
CA GLY A 75 31.51 21.69 -24.50
C GLY A 75 30.04 21.58 -24.10
N TYR A 76 29.54 20.38 -23.78
CA TYR A 76 28.20 20.15 -23.22
C TYR A 76 28.29 19.57 -21.82
N LYS A 77 27.33 19.94 -20.97
CA LYS A 77 27.15 19.34 -19.64
C LYS A 77 25.90 18.48 -19.57
N LEU A 78 26.01 17.37 -18.86
CA LEU A 78 24.91 16.48 -18.51
C LEU A 78 24.30 16.96 -17.19
N PHE A 79 23.00 17.20 -17.20
CA PHE A 79 22.25 17.52 -16.00
C PHE A 79 21.43 16.32 -15.56
N ILE A 80 21.57 15.96 -14.28
CA ILE A 80 20.75 14.95 -13.63
C ILE A 80 19.85 15.67 -12.64
N LEU A 81 18.54 15.62 -12.91
CA LEU A 81 17.55 15.98 -11.89
C LEU A 81 17.45 14.83 -10.87
N PRO A 82 17.50 15.13 -9.57
CA PRO A 82 17.33 14.13 -8.54
C PRO A 82 15.93 13.53 -8.67
N ALA A 83 15.82 12.24 -8.36
CA ALA A 83 14.54 11.55 -8.41
C ALA A 83 13.52 12.31 -7.55
N VAL A 84 12.43 12.75 -8.19
CA VAL A 84 11.33 13.46 -7.52
C VAL A 84 10.34 12.42 -7.00
N PHE A 85 9.85 12.59 -5.78
CA PHE A 85 8.80 11.74 -5.22
C PHE A 85 7.45 12.46 -5.37
N VAL A 86 6.47 11.75 -5.92
CA VAL A 86 5.09 12.25 -6.10
C VAL A 86 4.10 11.35 -5.38
N ASN A 87 2.89 11.84 -5.12
CA ASN A 87 1.79 10.98 -4.70
C ASN A 87 1.37 10.09 -5.88
N GLY A 88 1.50 8.76 -5.75
CA GLY A 88 1.31 7.82 -6.84
C GLY A 88 2.60 7.54 -7.60
N LYS A 89 2.55 7.56 -8.94
CA LYS A 89 3.71 7.30 -9.83
C LYS A 89 3.67 8.20 -11.06
N PHE A 90 4.84 8.48 -11.62
CA PHE A 90 4.97 9.17 -12.92
C PHE A 90 4.38 8.34 -14.07
N CYS A 91 3.89 9.04 -15.09
CA CYS A 91 3.37 8.44 -16.31
C CYS A 91 4.46 8.22 -17.36
N LYS A 92 4.43 7.07 -18.03
CA LYS A 92 5.12 6.82 -19.30
C LYS A 92 4.55 7.74 -20.39
N ASP A 93 5.37 8.15 -21.37
CA ASP A 93 4.88 8.91 -22.53
C ASP A 93 3.78 8.11 -23.25
N PRO A 94 2.56 8.67 -23.41
CA PRO A 94 1.45 7.99 -24.06
C PRO A 94 1.76 7.44 -25.46
N LYS A 95 2.72 8.03 -26.18
CA LYS A 95 3.12 7.60 -27.53
C LYS A 95 3.83 6.25 -27.56
N VAL A 96 4.41 5.82 -26.44
CA VAL A 96 5.15 4.54 -26.32
C VAL A 96 4.43 3.51 -25.45
N VAL A 97 3.19 3.82 -25.04
CA VAL A 97 2.33 2.89 -24.30
C VAL A 97 1.75 1.86 -25.27
N THR A 98 1.66 0.62 -24.81
CA THR A 98 1.14 -0.53 -25.58
C THR A 98 0.16 -1.33 -24.75
N ALA A 99 -0.57 -2.27 -25.38
CA ALA A 99 -1.49 -3.17 -24.66
C ALA A 99 -0.80 -3.96 -23.53
N ASN A 100 0.49 -4.27 -23.67
CA ASN A 100 1.25 -4.99 -22.64
C ASN A 100 1.42 -4.18 -21.34
N ASP A 101 1.31 -2.85 -21.38
CA ASP A 101 1.36 -2.01 -20.17
C ASP A 101 0.07 -2.13 -19.32
N PHE A 102 -1.00 -2.69 -19.90
CA PHE A 102 -2.31 -2.93 -19.27
C PHE A 102 -2.61 -4.41 -19.04
N PHE A 103 -1.63 -5.29 -19.20
CA PHE A 103 -1.82 -6.73 -19.14
C PHE A 103 -0.97 -7.38 -18.02
N PHE A 104 -1.60 -8.23 -17.21
CA PHE A 104 -0.92 -9.07 -16.22
C PHE A 104 -1.30 -10.55 -16.44
N PRO A 105 -0.39 -11.40 -16.92
CA PRO A 105 -0.65 -12.83 -17.10
C PRO A 105 -0.51 -13.61 -15.79
N GLY A 106 -1.14 -14.78 -15.71
CA GLY A 106 -0.79 -15.81 -14.73
C GLY A 106 -1.60 -15.80 -13.43
N LEU A 107 -2.54 -14.86 -13.24
CA LEU A 107 -3.41 -14.85 -12.06
C LEU A 107 -4.30 -16.10 -11.95
N GLN A 108 -4.51 -16.82 -13.05
CA GLN A 108 -5.23 -18.10 -13.06
C GLN A 108 -4.39 -19.27 -12.49
N ILE A 109 -3.07 -19.11 -12.38
CA ILE A 109 -2.18 -20.17 -11.91
C ILE A 109 -2.27 -20.22 -10.37
N PRO A 110 -2.64 -21.35 -9.77
CA PRO A 110 -2.64 -21.50 -8.32
C PRO A 110 -1.21 -21.47 -7.78
N GLU A 111 -0.99 -20.76 -6.69
CA GLU A 111 0.22 -20.90 -5.90
C GLU A 111 -0.03 -21.86 -4.73
N THR A 112 0.84 -22.85 -4.56
CA THR A 112 0.77 -23.77 -3.41
C THR A 112 1.30 -23.06 -2.17
N PRO A 113 0.48 -22.82 -1.14
CA PRO A 113 0.95 -22.13 0.05
C PRO A 113 1.99 -22.96 0.81
N ALA A 114 3.26 -22.55 0.76
CA ALA A 114 4.38 -23.20 1.45
C ALA A 114 4.74 -22.52 2.78
N ASN A 115 3.80 -21.81 3.40
CA ASN A 115 4.02 -21.12 4.67
C ASN A 115 3.15 -21.71 5.80
N ARG A 116 3.52 -21.42 7.05
CA ARG A 116 2.85 -21.93 8.26
C ARG A 116 1.37 -21.53 8.36
N LEU A 117 0.96 -20.48 7.65
CA LEU A 117 -0.41 -20.00 7.62
C LEU A 117 -1.26 -20.75 6.58
N GLY A 118 -0.64 -21.43 5.60
CA GLY A 118 -1.37 -22.19 4.59
C GLY A 118 -2.17 -21.32 3.63
N SER A 119 -1.82 -20.05 3.44
CA SER A 119 -2.46 -19.16 2.45
C SER A 119 -1.42 -18.38 1.65
N ASN A 120 -1.72 -18.02 0.41
CA ASN A 120 -0.87 -17.17 -0.42
C ASN A 120 -1.70 -16.10 -1.12
N VAL A 121 -1.18 -14.87 -1.18
CA VAL A 121 -1.85 -13.73 -1.82
C VAL A 121 -1.02 -13.26 -3.01
N THR A 122 -1.55 -13.46 -4.21
CA THR A 122 -0.98 -12.91 -5.45
C THR A 122 -1.67 -11.57 -5.74
N LEU A 123 -1.08 -10.49 -5.24
CA LEU A 123 -1.58 -9.12 -5.43
C LEU A 123 -1.17 -8.54 -6.79
N VAL A 124 -2.14 -7.99 -7.51
CA VAL A 124 -1.99 -7.23 -8.75
C VAL A 124 -2.32 -5.77 -8.47
N ASN A 125 -1.35 -5.06 -7.88
CA ASN A 125 -1.40 -3.62 -7.63
C ASN A 125 -0.62 -2.84 -8.72
N VAL A 126 -0.55 -1.53 -8.59
CA VAL A 126 0.15 -0.64 -9.54
C VAL A 126 1.63 -1.01 -9.78
N ASP A 127 2.30 -1.66 -8.83
CA ASP A 127 3.70 -2.07 -9.00
C ASP A 127 3.83 -3.29 -9.93
N LYS A 128 2.80 -4.15 -9.98
CA LYS A 128 2.74 -5.36 -10.82
C LYS A 128 2.05 -5.12 -12.15
N LEU A 129 1.04 -4.24 -12.18
CA LEU A 129 0.30 -3.83 -13.37
C LEU A 129 0.32 -2.31 -13.49
N PRO A 130 1.33 -1.74 -14.17
CA PRO A 130 1.56 -0.29 -14.23
C PRO A 130 0.39 0.51 -14.81
N GLY A 131 -0.42 -0.10 -15.69
CA GLY A 131 -1.63 0.50 -16.22
C GLY A 131 -2.72 0.83 -15.18
N LEU A 132 -2.63 0.33 -13.93
CA LEU A 132 -3.55 0.66 -12.84
C LEU A 132 -3.35 2.06 -12.25
N ASN A 133 -2.24 2.72 -12.56
CA ASN A 133 -1.92 4.01 -11.98
C ASN A 133 -2.99 5.06 -12.35
N THR A 134 -3.43 5.83 -11.35
CA THR A 134 -4.54 6.79 -11.35
C THR A 134 -5.95 6.20 -11.41
N LEU A 135 -6.12 4.87 -11.55
CA LEU A 135 -7.43 4.25 -11.77
C LEU A 135 -8.16 3.81 -10.49
N GLY A 136 -7.52 3.93 -9.33
CA GLY A 136 -8.21 3.72 -8.04
C GLY A 136 -8.60 2.27 -7.74
N ILE A 137 -8.01 1.28 -8.42
CA ILE A 137 -8.36 -0.14 -8.24
C ILE A 137 -7.14 -1.07 -8.27
N SER A 138 -7.26 -2.21 -7.61
CA SER A 138 -6.36 -3.35 -7.73
C SER A 138 -7.11 -4.66 -7.54
N LEU A 139 -6.45 -5.78 -7.84
CA LEU A 139 -7.01 -7.12 -7.75
C LEU A 139 -6.04 -8.04 -7.00
N ALA A 140 -6.54 -9.04 -6.29
CA ALA A 140 -5.74 -10.10 -5.73
C ALA A 140 -6.39 -11.46 -5.98
N ARG A 141 -5.56 -12.49 -6.14
CA ARG A 141 -5.95 -13.89 -5.96
C ARG A 141 -5.44 -14.36 -4.61
N ILE A 142 -6.24 -15.19 -3.95
CA ILE A 142 -5.87 -15.79 -2.68
C ILE A 142 -6.10 -17.30 -2.77
N ASP A 143 -5.04 -18.06 -2.60
CA ASP A 143 -5.05 -19.52 -2.55
C ASP A 143 -4.91 -19.98 -1.10
N PHE A 144 -5.76 -20.91 -0.67
CA PHE A 144 -5.76 -21.48 0.68
C PHE A 144 -5.60 -22.99 0.60
N ALA A 145 -4.61 -23.53 1.32
CA ALA A 145 -4.56 -24.95 1.67
C ALA A 145 -5.71 -25.30 2.64
N PRO A 146 -6.02 -26.59 2.89
CA PRO A 146 -6.99 -26.96 3.92
C PRO A 146 -6.60 -26.35 5.26
N TYR A 147 -7.53 -25.68 5.94
CA TYR A 147 -7.25 -24.94 7.18
C TYR A 147 -6.23 -23.79 7.05
N GLY A 148 -6.03 -23.31 5.82
CA GLY A 148 -5.25 -22.11 5.54
C GLY A 148 -5.91 -20.84 6.08
N LEU A 149 -5.10 -19.91 6.58
CA LEU A 149 -5.50 -18.65 7.17
C LEU A 149 -4.81 -17.49 6.44
N ASN A 150 -5.60 -16.56 5.92
CA ASN A 150 -5.12 -15.20 5.70
C ASN A 150 -5.39 -14.44 7.01
N PRO A 151 -4.35 -14.18 7.82
CA PRO A 151 -4.49 -13.78 9.21
C PRO A 151 -5.15 -12.41 9.36
N PRO A 152 -5.54 -12.01 10.58
CA PRO A 152 -6.04 -10.66 10.82
C PRO A 152 -5.12 -9.60 10.22
N HIS A 153 -5.68 -8.82 9.30
CA HIS A 153 -4.99 -7.73 8.59
C HIS A 153 -5.95 -6.59 8.29
N THR A 154 -5.41 -5.47 7.82
CA THR A 154 -6.19 -4.32 7.36
C THR A 154 -5.57 -3.69 6.11
N HIS A 155 -6.41 -3.09 5.29
CA HIS A 155 -6.06 -2.28 4.14
C HIS A 155 -6.25 -0.79 4.50
N PRO A 156 -5.18 -0.03 4.78
CA PRO A 156 -5.30 1.35 5.24
C PRO A 156 -5.85 2.31 4.19
N ARG A 157 -5.84 1.93 2.90
CA ARG A 157 -6.20 2.82 1.78
C ARG A 157 -7.23 2.25 0.81
N GLY A 158 -7.82 1.09 1.09
CA GLY A 158 -8.82 0.49 0.20
C GLY A 158 -9.84 -0.34 0.93
N THR A 159 -11.10 -0.27 0.48
CA THR A 159 -12.13 -1.28 0.77
C THR A 159 -11.82 -2.50 -0.09
N GLU A 160 -12.10 -3.69 0.45
CA GLU A 160 -11.96 -4.96 -0.25
C GLU A 160 -13.33 -5.61 -0.45
N ILE A 161 -13.54 -6.23 -1.61
CA ILE A 161 -14.67 -7.12 -1.87
C ILE A 161 -14.13 -8.43 -2.41
N ILE A 162 -14.58 -9.56 -1.86
CA ILE A 162 -14.12 -10.89 -2.28
C ILE A 162 -15.25 -11.68 -2.92
N VAL A 163 -14.87 -12.56 -3.84
CA VAL A 163 -15.71 -13.65 -4.35
C VAL A 163 -14.98 -14.97 -4.20
N VAL A 164 -15.67 -15.99 -3.69
CA VAL A 164 -15.11 -17.35 -3.59
C VAL A 164 -15.24 -18.04 -4.94
N ALA A 165 -14.12 -18.40 -5.56
CA ALA A 165 -14.10 -19.16 -6.80
C ALA A 165 -14.20 -20.67 -6.55
N GLU A 166 -13.58 -21.16 -5.47
CA GLU A 166 -13.54 -22.57 -5.10
C GLU A 166 -13.48 -22.76 -3.58
N GLY A 167 -14.01 -23.89 -3.08
CA GLY A 167 -13.97 -24.25 -1.66
C GLY A 167 -14.94 -23.46 -0.77
N THR A 168 -14.58 -23.36 0.51
CA THR A 168 -15.42 -22.75 1.55
C THR A 168 -14.56 -21.92 2.50
N LEU A 169 -14.91 -20.65 2.70
CA LEU A 169 -14.15 -19.73 3.55
C LEU A 169 -15.02 -19.18 4.68
N TYR A 170 -14.53 -19.27 5.91
CA TYR A 170 -15.03 -18.49 7.04
C TYR A 170 -14.32 -17.13 7.04
N VAL A 171 -15.09 -16.06 6.88
CA VAL A 171 -14.55 -14.70 6.77
C VAL A 171 -15.17 -13.78 7.79
N GLY A 172 -14.50 -12.68 8.13
CA GLY A 172 -15.12 -11.65 8.94
C GLY A 172 -14.27 -10.41 9.13
N PHE A 173 -14.92 -9.33 9.59
CA PHE A 173 -14.27 -8.10 10.02
C PHE A 173 -14.78 -7.66 11.38
N VAL A 174 -13.96 -6.86 12.08
CA VAL A 174 -14.28 -6.31 13.40
C VAL A 174 -14.48 -4.80 13.27
N THR A 175 -15.59 -4.29 13.79
CA THR A 175 -15.90 -2.86 13.83
C THR A 175 -14.99 -2.10 14.80
N SER A 176 -14.90 -0.78 14.63
CA SER A 176 -14.12 0.08 15.53
C SER A 176 -14.69 0.13 16.96
N ASN A 177 -13.90 0.69 17.87
CA ASN A 177 -14.34 0.97 19.24
C ASN A 177 -15.64 1.81 19.28
N THR A 178 -16.47 1.66 20.32
CA THR A 178 -16.27 0.81 21.52
C THR A 178 -16.73 -0.63 21.38
N ASP A 179 -17.51 -0.95 20.34
CA ASP A 179 -18.24 -2.22 20.29
C ASP A 179 -17.35 -3.40 19.91
N ASN A 180 -16.35 -3.18 19.03
CA ASN A 180 -15.47 -4.23 18.53
C ASN A 180 -16.27 -5.47 18.03
N LYS A 181 -17.43 -5.22 17.43
CA LYS A 181 -18.36 -6.26 16.98
C LYS A 181 -17.79 -6.99 15.77
N LEU A 182 -17.75 -8.31 15.85
CA LEU A 182 -17.42 -9.22 14.74
C LEU A 182 -18.64 -9.42 13.83
N PHE A 183 -18.47 -9.15 12.54
CA PHE A 183 -19.36 -9.57 11.47
C PHE A 183 -18.70 -10.69 10.70
N THR A 184 -19.40 -11.81 10.53
CA THR A 184 -18.82 -13.01 9.95
C THR A 184 -19.83 -13.84 9.15
N LYS A 185 -19.32 -14.61 8.18
CA LYS A 185 -20.08 -15.55 7.37
C LYS A 185 -19.17 -16.69 6.90
N VAL A 186 -19.77 -17.86 6.69
CA VAL A 186 -19.16 -18.93 5.88
C VAL A 186 -19.63 -18.75 4.44
N LEU A 187 -18.69 -18.52 3.54
CA LEU A 187 -18.90 -18.34 2.11
C LEU A 187 -18.60 -19.63 1.35
N ASN A 188 -19.43 -19.96 0.37
CA ASN A 188 -19.23 -21.02 -0.60
C ASN A 188 -18.91 -20.43 -1.97
N LYS A 189 -18.54 -21.29 -2.93
CA LYS A 189 -18.33 -20.89 -4.32
C LYS A 189 -19.47 -20.00 -4.85
N GLY A 190 -19.10 -18.84 -5.38
CA GLY A 190 -20.00 -17.81 -5.91
C GLY A 190 -20.44 -16.76 -4.90
N ASP A 191 -20.27 -17.01 -3.60
CA ASP A 191 -20.63 -16.04 -2.56
C ASP A 191 -19.64 -14.88 -2.51
N VAL A 192 -20.15 -13.71 -2.11
CA VAL A 192 -19.42 -12.43 -2.05
C VAL A 192 -19.47 -11.85 -0.65
N PHE A 193 -18.40 -11.18 -0.22
CA PHE A 193 -18.35 -10.47 1.06
C PHE A 193 -17.48 -9.21 0.96
N VAL A 194 -17.85 -8.15 1.70
CA VAL A 194 -17.16 -6.86 1.67
C VAL A 194 -16.49 -6.56 3.02
N PHE A 195 -15.27 -6.03 2.96
CA PHE A 195 -14.49 -5.58 4.10
C PHE A 195 -14.28 -4.05 4.00
N PRO A 196 -14.89 -3.26 4.90
CA PRO A 196 -14.73 -1.81 4.88
C PRO A 196 -13.27 -1.38 5.07
N ILE A 197 -12.86 -0.33 4.36
CA ILE A 197 -11.53 0.29 4.46
C ILE A 197 -11.08 0.46 5.92
N GLY A 198 -9.84 0.06 6.21
CA GLY A 198 -9.22 0.24 7.51
C GLY A 198 -9.66 -0.72 8.61
N LEU A 199 -10.69 -1.54 8.42
CA LEU A 199 -11.13 -2.51 9.44
C LEU A 199 -10.28 -3.79 9.42
N ILE A 200 -10.01 -4.31 10.62
CA ILE A 200 -9.34 -5.60 10.79
C ILE A 200 -10.27 -6.69 10.29
N HIS A 201 -9.78 -7.54 9.38
CA HIS A 201 -10.52 -8.65 8.82
C HIS A 201 -9.60 -9.85 8.52
N PHE A 202 -10.20 -10.99 8.22
CA PHE A 202 -9.50 -12.26 7.99
C PHE A 202 -10.31 -13.19 7.08
N GLN A 203 -9.62 -14.21 6.54
CA GLN A 203 -10.26 -15.32 5.84
C GLN A 203 -9.62 -16.65 6.28
N PHE A 204 -10.43 -17.65 6.58
CA PHE A 204 -9.99 -18.95 7.04
C PHE A 204 -10.69 -20.06 6.25
N ASN A 205 -9.91 -20.95 5.65
CA ASN A 205 -10.44 -22.11 4.94
C ASN A 205 -10.89 -23.19 5.93
N VAL A 206 -12.18 -23.26 6.23
CA VAL A 206 -12.76 -24.29 7.11
C VAL A 206 -12.93 -25.63 6.41
N GLY A 207 -12.67 -25.70 5.11
CA GLY A 207 -12.79 -26.90 4.30
C GLY A 207 -11.61 -27.87 4.45
N LYS A 208 -11.86 -29.11 4.05
CA LYS A 208 -10.83 -30.18 3.98
C LYS A 208 -10.05 -30.18 2.66
N THR A 209 -10.45 -29.33 1.72
CA THR A 209 -9.83 -29.15 0.40
C THR A 209 -9.29 -27.74 0.28
N ASN A 210 -8.52 -27.48 -0.79
CA ASN A 210 -8.11 -26.12 -1.11
C ASN A 210 -9.32 -25.21 -1.38
N ALA A 211 -9.13 -23.92 -1.17
CA ALA A 211 -10.09 -22.88 -1.52
C ALA A 211 -9.37 -21.75 -2.28
N VAL A 212 -10.10 -21.08 -3.17
CA VAL A 212 -9.60 -19.97 -3.99
C VAL A 212 -10.60 -18.82 -3.93
N ALA A 213 -10.10 -17.62 -3.70
CA ALA A 213 -10.88 -16.40 -3.76
C ALA A 213 -10.18 -15.33 -4.61
N PHE A 214 -10.98 -14.43 -5.17
CA PHE A 214 -10.50 -13.22 -5.82
C PHE A 214 -11.03 -12.01 -5.06
N ALA A 215 -10.17 -11.02 -4.87
CA ALA A 215 -10.48 -9.79 -4.15
C ALA A 215 -10.27 -8.57 -5.05
N GLY A 216 -11.27 -7.70 -5.16
CA GLY A 216 -11.13 -6.37 -5.74
C GLY A 216 -10.92 -5.35 -4.63
N LEU A 217 -9.98 -4.41 -4.82
CA LEU A 217 -9.69 -3.38 -3.84
C LEU A 217 -9.85 -1.98 -4.45
N SER A 218 -10.41 -1.05 -3.69
CA SER A 218 -10.71 0.32 -4.12
C SER A 218 -9.52 1.28 -4.04
N SER A 219 -8.32 0.80 -4.37
CA SER A 219 -7.10 1.60 -4.52
C SER A 219 -6.10 0.88 -5.42
N GLN A 220 -5.32 1.63 -6.18
CA GLN A 220 -4.19 1.14 -6.95
C GLN A 220 -3.08 0.58 -6.04
N ASN A 221 -3.05 1.05 -4.77
CA ASN A 221 -2.13 0.61 -3.73
C ASN A 221 -2.83 0.61 -2.36
N PRO A 222 -3.64 -0.42 -2.06
CA PRO A 222 -4.43 -0.49 -0.83
C PRO A 222 -3.55 -0.57 0.43
N GLY A 223 -2.32 -1.07 0.28
CA GLY A 223 -1.43 -1.41 1.39
C GLY A 223 -1.95 -2.61 2.19
N VAL A 224 -1.10 -3.24 2.99
CA VAL A 224 -1.54 -4.31 3.89
C VAL A 224 -0.79 -4.19 5.21
N ILE A 225 -1.53 -4.30 6.32
CA ILE A 225 -0.97 -4.38 7.67
C ILE A 225 -1.44 -5.68 8.27
N THR A 226 -0.61 -6.72 8.21
CA THR A 226 -0.83 -7.95 8.97
C THR A 226 -0.62 -7.66 10.44
N ILE A 227 -1.67 -7.80 11.26
CA ILE A 227 -1.68 -7.28 12.63
C ILE A 227 -0.58 -7.90 13.48
N ALA A 228 -0.43 -9.22 13.43
CA ALA A 228 0.59 -9.91 14.23
C ALA A 228 2.01 -9.50 13.80
N ASN A 229 2.29 -9.40 12.50
CA ASN A 229 3.59 -8.98 11.99
C ASN A 229 3.90 -7.53 12.38
N ALA A 230 2.92 -6.63 12.28
CA ALA A 230 3.12 -5.22 12.64
C ALA A 230 3.32 -5.01 14.14
N VAL A 231 2.63 -5.79 14.99
CA VAL A 231 2.71 -5.65 16.45
C VAL A 231 3.93 -6.37 17.03
N PHE A 232 4.21 -7.60 16.57
CA PHE A 232 5.22 -8.47 17.17
C PHE A 232 6.49 -8.65 16.31
N GLY A 233 6.45 -8.30 15.03
CA GLY A 233 7.56 -8.48 14.08
C GLY A 233 8.05 -7.17 13.44
N SER A 234 7.71 -6.00 13.99
CA SER A 234 8.17 -4.72 13.45
C SER A 234 9.69 -4.59 13.52
N ASN A 235 10.29 -3.79 12.63
CA ASN A 235 11.73 -3.51 12.70
C ASN A 235 11.97 -1.98 12.66
N PRO A 236 12.47 -1.36 13.76
CA PRO A 236 12.80 -1.98 15.05
C PRO A 236 11.56 -2.53 15.80
N PRO A 237 11.74 -3.48 16.75
CA PRO A 237 10.66 -4.04 17.56
C PRO A 237 9.98 -2.96 18.41
N ILE A 238 8.65 -3.04 18.58
CA ILE A 238 7.93 -2.24 19.58
C ILE A 238 8.48 -2.58 20.97
N ASN A 239 8.68 -1.55 21.81
CA ASN A 239 9.16 -1.72 23.18
C ASN A 239 8.27 -2.74 23.94
N PRO A 240 8.85 -3.81 24.51
CA PRO A 240 8.10 -4.83 25.22
C PRO A 240 7.24 -4.29 26.36
N ASP A 241 7.62 -3.20 27.02
CA ASP A 241 6.86 -2.61 28.12
C ASP A 241 5.56 -1.97 27.62
N VAL A 242 5.55 -1.42 26.40
CA VAL A 242 4.34 -0.92 25.72
C VAL A 242 3.38 -2.09 25.47
N LEU A 243 3.88 -3.19 24.90
CA LEU A 243 3.06 -4.35 24.58
C LEU A 243 2.58 -5.08 25.84
N THR A 244 3.41 -5.19 26.88
CA THR A 244 3.05 -5.75 28.19
C THR A 244 1.84 -5.00 28.75
N LYS A 245 1.88 -3.67 28.71
CA LYS A 245 0.76 -2.84 29.20
C LYS A 245 -0.47 -2.91 28.29
N ALA A 246 -0.28 -2.90 26.97
CA ALA A 246 -1.38 -2.91 25.99
C ALA A 246 -2.13 -4.26 25.98
N PHE A 247 -1.41 -5.37 26.04
CA PHE A 247 -1.97 -6.73 26.01
C PHE A 247 -2.31 -7.27 27.40
N GLN A 248 -1.90 -6.59 28.48
CA GLN A 248 -2.17 -6.98 29.87
C GLN A 248 -1.62 -8.37 30.21
N VAL A 249 -0.44 -8.68 29.70
CA VAL A 249 0.26 -9.96 29.91
C VAL A 249 1.68 -9.71 30.42
N ASP A 250 2.33 -10.73 30.94
CA ASP A 250 3.72 -10.63 31.37
C ASP A 250 4.68 -10.38 30.21
N LYS A 251 5.78 -9.70 30.51
CA LYS A 251 6.87 -9.41 29.55
C LYS A 251 7.44 -10.67 28.90
N ASN A 252 7.43 -11.81 29.61
CA ASN A 252 7.87 -13.09 29.05
C ASN A 252 6.97 -13.58 27.91
N VAL A 253 5.66 -13.34 27.99
CA VAL A 253 4.71 -13.67 26.93
C VAL A 253 4.96 -12.79 25.71
N VAL A 254 5.16 -11.49 25.91
CA VAL A 254 5.50 -10.54 24.83
C VAL A 254 6.80 -10.95 24.14
N ASN A 255 7.85 -11.23 24.92
CA ASN A 255 9.14 -11.67 24.38
C ASN A 255 9.01 -12.98 23.59
N TYR A 256 8.18 -13.91 24.07
CA TYR A 256 7.89 -15.15 23.35
C TYR A 256 7.18 -14.89 22.02
N LEU A 257 6.15 -14.03 22.02
CA LEU A 257 5.39 -13.66 20.83
C LEU A 257 6.29 -12.98 19.80
N GLN A 258 7.10 -11.99 20.21
CA GLN A 258 8.05 -11.32 19.32
C GLN A 258 9.01 -12.32 18.66
N LYS A 259 9.57 -13.28 19.42
CA LYS A 259 10.44 -14.34 18.86
C LYS A 259 9.78 -15.24 17.82
N GLN A 260 8.45 -15.28 17.70
CA GLN A 260 7.81 -16.07 16.63
C GLN A 260 7.94 -15.40 15.26
N PHE A 261 8.33 -14.12 15.20
CA PHE A 261 8.37 -13.30 13.99
C PHE A 261 9.79 -12.83 13.60
N TYR A 262 10.83 -13.24 14.34
CA TYR A 262 12.25 -12.97 14.05
C TYR A 262 13.05 -14.26 13.86
#